data_AF-A0A3M2ZEE8-F1
#
_entry.id   AF-A0A3M2ZEE8-F1
#
_cell.length_a   1.000
_cell.length_b   1.000
_cell.length_c   1.000
_cell.angle_alpha   90.00
_cell.angle_beta   90.00
_cell.angle_gamma   90.00
#
_symmetry.space_group_name_H-M   'P 1'
#
loop_
_entity.id
_entity.type
_entity.pdbx_description
1 polymer ?
#
loop_
_entity_poly.entity_id
_entity_poly.type
_entity_poly.pdbx_seq_one_letter_code
_entity_poly.pdbx_strand_id
1 'polypeptide(L)'
;GKPTLPLIYTMREGSPEQAALVRQAIQKGGLEDLESIRNAVESAGALDYTAQLARDYAARAIACLDALPPSEYRDALIELSEFAVARTH
;
A
#
# COMPACT_ATOMS: atom_id res chain seq x y z
N GLY A 1 -12.11 1.55 -11.64
CA GLY A 1 -11.35 0.80 -10.60
C GLY A 1 -11.30 1.60 -9.32
N LYS A 2 -11.11 0.96 -8.15
CA LYS A 2 -10.89 1.68 -6.89
C LYS A 2 -9.51 2.36 -6.93
N PRO A 3 -9.38 3.66 -6.63
CA PRO A 3 -8.10 4.36 -6.63
C PRO A 3 -7.30 3.99 -5.36
N THR A 4 -6.73 2.79 -5.34
CA THR A 4 -5.89 2.33 -4.23
C THR A 4 -4.57 3.08 -4.20
N LEU A 5 -3.87 3.02 -3.06
CA LEU A 5 -2.62 3.75 -2.87
C LEU A 5 -1.54 3.47 -3.93
N PRO A 6 -1.34 2.22 -4.42
CA PRO A 6 -0.39 1.97 -5.50
C PRO A 6 -0.74 2.74 -6.79
N LEU A 7 -2.03 2.85 -7.14
CA LEU A 7 -2.48 3.60 -8.31
C LEU A 7 -2.30 5.11 -8.13
N ILE A 8 -2.61 5.63 -6.93
CA ILE A 8 -2.40 7.04 -6.60
C ILE A 8 -0.91 7.41 -6.72
N TYR A 9 -0.03 6.56 -6.19
CA TYR A 9 1.41 6.77 -6.26
C TYR A 9 1.91 6.72 -7.71
N THR A 10 1.45 5.74 -8.49
CA THR A 10 1.81 5.61 -9.92
C THR A 10 1.41 6.84 -10.72
N MET A 11 0.25 7.44 -10.45
CA MET A 11 -0.15 8.70 -11.11
C MET A 11 0.69 9.91 -10.69
N ARG A 12 1.35 9.87 -9.53
CA ARG A 12 2.13 10.98 -8.98
C ARG A 12 3.60 10.91 -9.41
N GLU A 13 4.20 9.73 -9.33
CA GLU A 13 5.65 9.53 -9.55
C GLU A 13 5.97 8.84 -10.89
N GLY A 14 4.97 8.25 -11.56
CA GLY A 14 5.14 7.64 -12.87
C GLY A 14 5.24 8.66 -14.00
N SER A 15 5.48 8.16 -15.21
CA SER A 15 5.50 8.99 -16.42
C SER A 15 4.12 9.58 -16.75
N PRO A 16 4.04 10.64 -17.58
CA PRO A 16 2.75 11.18 -18.04
C PRO A 16 1.86 10.13 -18.70
N GLU A 17 2.44 9.20 -19.45
CA GLU A 17 1.75 8.09 -20.12
C GLU A 17 1.21 7.08 -19.09
N GLN A 18 2.00 6.74 -18.09
CA GLN A 18 1.58 5.85 -16.99
C GLN A 18 0.44 6.49 -16.18
N ALA A 19 0.53 7.78 -15.87
CA ALA A 19 -0.53 8.50 -15.17
C ALA A 19 -1.82 8.58 -15.99
N ALA A 20 -1.72 8.78 -17.32
CA ALA A 20 -2.88 8.78 -18.21
C ALA A 20 -3.54 7.39 -18.28
N LEU A 21 -2.73 6.34 -18.43
CA LEU A 21 -3.18 4.94 -18.44
C LEU A 21 -3.93 4.59 -17.15
N VAL A 22 -3.33 4.86 -15.98
CA VAL A 22 -3.94 4.56 -14.68
C VAL A 22 -5.23 5.35 -14.48
N ARG A 23 -5.26 6.63 -14.87
CA ARG A 23 -6.48 7.46 -14.79
C ARG A 23 -7.60 6.89 -15.64
N GLN A 24 -7.31 6.49 -16.87
CA GLN A 24 -8.28 5.86 -17.77
C GLN A 24 -8.81 4.55 -17.17
N ALA A 25 -7.94 3.71 -16.61
CA ALA A 25 -8.32 2.45 -15.98
C ALA A 25 -9.23 2.64 -14.76
N ILE A 26 -8.96 3.67 -13.95
CA ILE A 26 -9.81 4.05 -12.82
C ILE A 26 -11.20 4.47 -13.31
N GLN A 27 -11.28 5.29 -14.38
CA GLN A 27 -12.54 5.82 -14.91
C GLN A 27 -13.40 4.78 -15.63
N LYS A 28 -12.80 4.01 -16.55
CA LYS A 28 -13.55 3.07 -17.39
C LYS A 28 -13.97 1.80 -16.63
N GLY A 29 -13.16 1.35 -15.67
CA GLY A 29 -13.43 0.12 -14.93
C GLY A 29 -13.48 -1.08 -15.88
N GLY A 30 -12.31 -1.64 -16.20
CA GLY A 30 -12.20 -2.81 -17.08
C GLY A 30 -10.86 -3.50 -16.90
N LEU A 31 -10.76 -4.74 -17.40
CA LEU A 31 -9.55 -5.56 -17.27
C LEU A 31 -8.66 -5.53 -18.52
N GLU A 32 -9.10 -4.84 -19.58
CA GLU A 32 -8.46 -4.78 -20.89
C GLU A 32 -7.01 -4.24 -20.81
N ASP A 33 -6.74 -3.37 -19.84
CA ASP A 33 -5.43 -2.74 -19.63
C ASP A 33 -4.65 -3.30 -18.43
N LEU A 34 -5.09 -4.41 -17.81
CA LEU A 34 -4.52 -4.90 -16.54
C LEU A 34 -3.00 -5.09 -16.57
N GLU A 35 -2.48 -5.69 -17.64
CA GLU A 35 -1.05 -5.99 -17.74
C GLU A 35 -0.24 -4.70 -17.85
N SER A 36 -0.69 -3.75 -18.67
CA SER A 36 -0.07 -2.43 -18.80
C SER A 36 -0.11 -1.65 -17.49
N ILE A 37 -1.21 -1.73 -16.75
CA ILE A 37 -1.35 -1.09 -15.43
C ILE A 37 -0.40 -1.74 -14.42
N ARG A 38 -0.32 -3.08 -14.38
CA ARG A 38 0.60 -3.80 -13.51
C ARG A 38 2.04 -3.36 -13.77
N ASN A 39 2.46 -3.32 -15.04
CA ASN A 39 3.80 -2.88 -15.42
C ASN A 39 4.06 -1.42 -15.03
N ALA A 40 3.07 -0.54 -15.18
CA ALA A 40 3.17 0.86 -14.75
C ALA A 40 3.34 0.97 -13.21
N VAL A 41 2.57 0.19 -12.45
CA VAL A 41 2.64 0.16 -10.98
C VAL A 41 3.98 -0.38 -10.49
N GLU A 42 4.49 -1.44 -11.11
CA GLU A 42 5.80 -2.03 -10.79
C GLU A 42 6.95 -1.08 -11.15
N SER A 43 6.97 -0.55 -12.37
CA SER A 43 8.05 0.34 -12.83
C SER A 43 8.06 1.70 -12.13
N ALA A 44 6.92 2.18 -11.65
CA ALA A 44 6.87 3.37 -10.79
C ALA A 44 7.40 3.10 -9.37
N GLY A 45 7.63 1.85 -8.97
CA GLY A 45 8.03 1.48 -7.60
C GLY A 45 6.89 1.60 -6.59
N ALA A 46 5.63 1.57 -7.05
CA ALA A 46 4.47 1.84 -6.21
C ALA A 46 4.23 0.72 -5.17
N LEU A 47 4.50 -0.53 -5.53
CA LEU A 47 4.33 -1.66 -4.61
C LEU A 47 5.28 -1.53 -3.41
N ASP A 48 6.57 -1.31 -3.67
CA ASP A 48 7.59 -1.13 -2.62
C ASP A 48 7.28 0.06 -1.73
N TYR A 49 6.89 1.19 -2.33
CA TYR A 49 6.47 2.37 -1.59
C TYR A 49 5.31 2.07 -0.64
N THR A 50 4.25 1.44 -1.15
CA THR A 50 3.07 1.15 -0.32
C THR A 50 3.33 0.11 0.76
N ALA A 51 4.17 -0.89 0.48
CA ALA A 51 4.59 -1.88 1.46
C ALA A 51 5.44 -1.24 2.57
N GLN A 52 6.36 -0.34 2.21
CA GLN A 52 7.15 0.39 3.19
C GLN A 52 6.26 1.29 4.06
N LEU A 53 5.33 2.01 3.45
CA LEU A 53 4.42 2.87 4.19
C LEU A 53 3.53 2.07 5.16
N ALA A 54 3.09 0.87 4.77
CA ALA A 54 2.36 -0.03 5.66
C ALA A 54 3.20 -0.42 6.88
N ARG A 55 4.48 -0.80 6.67
CA ARG A 55 5.42 -1.12 7.76
C ARG A 55 5.65 0.08 8.68
N ASP A 56 5.82 1.28 8.11
CA ASP A 56 6.00 2.50 8.89
C ASP A 56 4.78 2.80 9.78
N TYR A 57 3.56 2.60 9.26
CA TYR A 57 2.35 2.76 10.06
C TYR A 57 2.19 1.71 11.15
N ALA A 58 2.57 0.44 10.89
CA ALA A 58 2.58 -0.60 11.92
C ALA A 58 3.57 -0.25 13.04
N ALA A 59 4.78 0.19 12.70
CA ALA A 59 5.77 0.64 13.68
C ALA A 59 5.27 1.82 14.53
N ARG A 60 4.58 2.80 13.91
CA ARG A 60 3.95 3.91 14.64
C ARG A 60 2.82 3.42 15.56
N ALA A 61 2.00 2.49 15.10
CA ALA A 61 0.94 1.91 15.91
C ALA A 61 1.50 1.20 17.15
N ILE A 62 2.58 0.42 16.98
CA ILE A 62 3.29 -0.24 18.08
C ILE A 62 3.85 0.79 19.06
N ALA A 63 4.52 1.85 18.58
CA ALA A 63 5.04 2.90 19.45
C ALA A 63 3.94 3.61 20.26
N CYS A 64 2.73 3.75 19.73
CA CYS A 64 1.59 4.30 20.48
C CYS A 64 1.17 3.41 21.67
N LEU A 65 1.49 2.11 21.64
CA LEU A 65 1.16 1.16 22.72
C LEU A 65 2.07 1.32 23.94
N ASP A 66 3.20 2.04 23.82
CA ASP A 66 4.10 2.32 24.96
C ASP A 66 3.42 3.14 26.06
N ALA A 67 2.34 3.86 25.72
CA ALA A 67 1.51 4.57 26.69
C ALA A 67 0.70 3.63 27.61
N LEU A 68 0.61 2.33 27.28
CA LEU A 68 -0.14 1.34 28.04
C LEU A 68 0.79 0.52 28.95
N PRO A 69 0.36 0.19 30.19
CA PRO A 69 1.09 -0.75 31.04
C PRO A 69 1.32 -2.10 30.35
N PRO A 70 2.45 -2.78 30.65
CA PRO A 70 2.70 -4.14 30.16
C PRO A 70 1.55 -5.10 30.51
N SER A 71 1.03 -5.82 29.52
CA SER A 71 -0.03 -6.82 29.67
C SER A 71 -0.11 -7.71 28.43
N GLU A 72 -0.72 -8.89 28.57
CA GLU A 72 -0.97 -9.80 27.45
C GLU A 72 -1.76 -9.15 26.31
N TYR A 73 -2.66 -8.21 26.63
CA TYR A 73 -3.45 -7.48 25.63
C TYR A 73 -2.58 -6.51 24.83
N ARG A 74 -1.61 -5.85 25.48
CA ARG A 74 -0.65 -4.99 24.79
C ARG A 74 0.21 -5.81 23.85
N ASP A 75 0.71 -6.95 24.31
CA ASP A 75 1.54 -7.84 23.52
C ASP A 75 0.77 -8.40 22.32
N ALA A 76 -0.48 -8.79 22.49
CA ALA A 76 -1.35 -9.22 21.38
C ALA A 76 -1.60 -8.13 20.33
N LEU A 77 -1.70 -6.85 20.74
CA LEU A 77 -1.83 -5.73 19.79
C LEU A 77 -0.54 -5.47 19.00
N ILE A 78 0.61 -5.69 19.63
CA ILE A 78 1.92 -5.63 18.95
C ILE A 78 1.98 -6.73 17.89
N GLU A 79 1.74 -7.98 18.30
CA GLU A 79 1.76 -9.13 17.39
C GLU A 79 0.79 -8.96 16.21
N LEU A 80 -0.42 -8.46 16.47
CA LEU A 80 -1.41 -8.17 15.42
C LEU A 80 -0.90 -7.13 14.42
N SER A 81 -0.23 -6.08 14.90
CA SER A 81 0.31 -5.00 14.05
C SER A 81 1.44 -5.50 13.16
N GLU A 82 2.34 -6.31 13.71
CA GLU A 82 3.44 -6.94 12.96
C GLU A 82 2.89 -7.94 11.93
N PHE A 83 1.94 -8.79 12.35
CA PHE A 83 1.30 -9.76 11.48
C PHE A 83 0.60 -9.10 10.28
N ALA A 84 -0.08 -7.96 10.49
CA ALA A 84 -0.81 -7.28 9.43
C ALA A 84 0.07 -6.87 8.23
N VAL A 85 1.36 -6.60 8.46
CA VAL A 85 2.30 -6.12 7.43
C VAL A 85 3.32 -7.16 6.96
N ALA A 86 3.43 -8.30 7.66
CA ALA A 86 4.31 -9.41 7.28
C ALA A 86 3.69 -10.37 6.25
N ARG A 87 2.42 -10.18 5.86
CA ARG A 87 1.69 -11.13 4.99
C ARG A 87 2.26 -11.11 3.57
N THR A 88 2.84 -12.23 3.16
CA THR A 88 3.18 -12.56 1.76
C THR A 88 2.18 -13.61 1.28
N HIS A 89 1.10 -13.18 0.63
CA HIS A 89 0.12 -14.08 -0.02
C HIS A 89 0.19 -13.89 -1.53
#